data_AF-A0A9R0YK40-F1
#
_entry.id   AF-A0A9R0YK40-F1
#
_cell.length_a   1.000
_cell.length_b   1.000
_cell.length_c   1.000
_cell.angle_alpha   90.00
_cell.angle_beta   90.00
_cell.angle_gamma   90.00
#
_symmetry.space_group_name_H-M   'P 1'
#
loop_
_entity.id
_entity.type
_entity.pdbx_description
1 polymer ?
#
loop_
_entity_poly.entity_id
_entity_poly.type
_entity_poly.pdbx_seq_one_letter_code
_entity_poly.pdbx_strand_id
1 'polypeptide(L)'
;MSEQQDQVSKSSCSSISTSTQGSEDDGTVGALLTEAKTNGRSLGKRLSHLDSLPHTPRVNGKIPDFSNATIDHESLLERLGTYGLAEYQIEGDGNCQFRALADQIFRNPDYHRHVRKAVVKQLKEFRKHYEGYVPLDYKVYLKKMKRSGEWGDHVTLQAAADRVT
;
A
#
# COMPACT_ATOMS: atom_id res chain seq x y z
N MET A 1 -24.45 -8.12 54.32
CA MET A 1 -23.06 -7.76 53.98
C MET A 1 -22.94 -7.72 52.47
N SER A 2 -22.79 -6.49 51.97
CA SER A 2 -22.27 -6.00 50.70
C SER A 2 -22.78 -6.57 49.36
N GLU A 3 -23.66 -5.77 48.78
CA GLU A 3 -23.91 -5.60 47.35
C GLU A 3 -22.67 -5.02 46.63
N GLN A 4 -22.52 -5.33 45.35
CA GLN A 4 -21.92 -4.42 44.37
C GLN A 4 -22.47 -4.74 42.97
N GLN A 5 -23.45 -3.91 42.57
CA GLN A 5 -23.74 -3.58 41.18
C GLN A 5 -22.63 -2.65 40.68
N ASP A 6 -22.23 -2.78 39.42
CA ASP A 6 -21.53 -1.69 38.74
C ASP A 6 -22.21 -1.28 37.43
N GLN A 7 -22.27 0.03 37.30
CA GLN A 7 -23.13 0.81 36.44
C GLN A 7 -22.53 1.04 35.05
N VAL A 8 -23.43 1.35 34.15
CA VAL A 8 -23.21 1.90 32.80
C VAL A 8 -22.30 3.12 32.84
N SER A 9 -21.39 3.22 31.87
CA SER A 9 -20.90 4.51 31.37
C SER A 9 -20.93 4.51 29.85
N LYS A 10 -22.03 5.05 29.31
CA LYS A 10 -22.09 5.61 27.96
C LYS A 10 -21.26 6.89 27.98
N SER A 11 -20.19 6.96 27.20
CA SER A 11 -19.55 8.23 26.87
C SER A 11 -19.94 8.61 25.44
N SER A 12 -20.57 9.78 25.33
CA SER A 12 -20.91 10.50 24.10
C SER A 12 -19.97 11.70 23.96
N CYS A 13 -19.93 12.25 22.74
CA CYS A 13 -19.36 13.53 22.27
C CYS A 13 -17.95 13.44 21.65
N SER A 14 -17.62 14.07 20.52
CA SER A 14 -18.33 15.13 19.79
C SER A 14 -18.04 15.03 18.28
N SER A 15 -19.09 15.19 17.47
CA SER A 15 -18.97 15.51 16.06
C SER A 15 -18.34 16.90 15.91
N ILE A 16 -17.11 16.99 15.40
CA ILE A 16 -16.63 18.21 14.76
C ILE A 16 -16.69 17.95 13.26
N SER A 17 -17.81 18.34 12.67
CA SER A 17 -17.94 18.59 11.24
C SER A 17 -16.99 19.72 10.86
N THR A 18 -15.79 19.38 10.41
CA THR A 18 -14.99 20.33 9.64
C THR A 18 -15.34 20.13 8.17
N SER A 19 -16.30 20.93 7.72
CA SER A 19 -16.64 21.12 6.32
C SER A 19 -15.49 21.82 5.61
N THR A 20 -14.40 21.12 5.29
CA THR A 20 -13.44 21.62 4.30
C THR A 20 -13.91 21.17 2.93
N GLN A 21 -14.66 22.04 2.26
CA GLN A 21 -14.61 22.12 0.82
C GLN A 21 -13.14 22.28 0.42
N GLY A 22 -12.56 21.22 -0.14
CA GLY A 22 -11.19 21.20 -0.64
C GLY A 22 -11.22 20.97 -2.13
N SER A 23 -11.71 21.96 -2.87
CA SER A 23 -11.23 22.16 -4.23
C SER A 23 -9.73 22.48 -4.14
N GLU A 24 -8.96 21.92 -5.07
CA GLU A 24 -7.59 22.33 -5.38
C GLU A 24 -6.51 21.88 -4.37
N ASP A 25 -6.10 20.62 -4.54
CA ASP A 25 -4.74 20.20 -4.26
C ASP A 25 -4.34 19.18 -5.34
N ASP A 26 -3.91 19.71 -6.48
CA ASP A 26 -3.00 19.01 -7.39
C ASP A 26 -1.56 19.56 -7.22
N GLY A 27 -1.40 20.67 -6.48
CA GLY A 27 -0.13 21.37 -6.25
C GLY A 27 0.68 20.85 -5.06
N THR A 28 0.05 20.34 -4.00
CA THR A 28 0.76 19.80 -2.83
C THR A 28 1.46 18.49 -3.18
N VAL A 29 0.89 17.70 -4.09
CA VAL A 29 1.56 16.48 -4.60
C VAL A 29 2.84 16.84 -5.35
N GLY A 30 2.81 17.89 -6.19
CA GLY A 30 3.99 18.41 -6.88
C GLY A 30 5.05 18.93 -5.91
N ALA A 31 4.64 19.65 -4.86
CA ALA A 31 5.53 20.12 -3.80
C ALA A 31 6.16 18.96 -3.01
N LEU A 32 5.37 17.95 -2.60
CA LEU A 32 5.84 16.77 -1.88
C LEU A 32 6.78 15.89 -2.72
N LEU A 33 6.52 15.74 -4.02
CA LEU A 33 7.45 15.08 -4.94
C LEU A 33 8.75 15.88 -5.13
N THR A 34 8.66 17.21 -5.07
CA THR A 34 9.83 18.10 -5.13
C THR A 34 10.64 18.02 -3.83
N GLU A 35 9.98 17.97 -2.67
CA GLU A 35 10.61 17.80 -1.36
C GLU A 35 11.26 16.42 -1.18
N ALA A 36 10.63 15.36 -1.70
CA ALA A 36 11.23 14.03 -1.76
C ALA A 36 12.51 14.02 -2.62
N LYS A 37 12.59 14.86 -3.66
CA LYS A 37 13.81 15.05 -4.47
C LYS A 37 14.87 15.89 -3.74
N THR A 38 14.49 16.88 -2.92
CA THR A 38 15.46 17.74 -2.21
C THR A 38 16.12 17.05 -1.01
N ASN A 39 15.50 16.02 -0.43
CA ASN A 39 16.08 15.23 0.67
C ASN A 39 17.20 14.24 0.26
N GLY A 40 17.77 14.41 -0.95
CA GLY A 40 19.05 13.78 -1.33
C GLY A 40 19.05 12.26 -1.47
N ARG A 41 17.90 11.59 -1.41
CA ARG A 41 17.78 10.15 -1.61
C ARG A 41 16.94 9.87 -2.84
N SER A 42 17.64 9.68 -3.96
CA SER A 42 17.11 9.08 -5.19
C SER A 42 16.14 7.94 -4.84
N LEU A 43 15.00 7.86 -5.54
CA LEU A 43 14.27 6.59 -5.67
C LEU A 43 15.31 5.51 -5.99
N GLY A 44 15.23 4.35 -5.32
CA GLY A 44 16.31 3.36 -5.31
C GLY A 44 16.91 3.16 -6.71
N LYS A 45 18.24 3.04 -6.80
CA LYS A 45 18.93 2.81 -8.08
C LYS A 45 18.20 1.68 -8.83
N ARG A 46 17.99 1.83 -10.15
CA ARG A 46 17.45 0.73 -10.96
C ARG A 46 18.29 -0.51 -10.67
N LEU A 47 17.64 -1.57 -10.21
CA LEU A 47 18.27 -2.82 -9.79
C LEU A 47 18.76 -3.66 -10.98
N SER A 48 19.02 -3.04 -12.15
CA SER A 48 19.49 -3.71 -13.36
C SER A 48 20.88 -4.32 -13.22
N HIS A 49 21.60 -4.00 -12.15
CA HIS A 49 22.92 -4.56 -11.83
C HIS A 49 22.86 -5.73 -10.85
N LEU A 50 21.68 -6.11 -10.35
CA LEU A 50 21.56 -7.26 -9.46
C LEU A 50 21.54 -8.54 -10.30
N ASP A 51 22.58 -9.36 -10.16
CA ASP A 51 22.61 -10.69 -10.75
C ASP A 51 21.55 -11.58 -10.09
N SER A 52 20.81 -12.34 -10.90
CA SER A 52 19.82 -13.28 -10.40
C SER A 52 20.50 -14.39 -9.58
N LEU A 53 20.14 -14.52 -8.31
CA LEU A 53 20.50 -15.68 -7.52
C LEU A 53 19.78 -16.93 -8.05
N PRO A 54 20.48 -18.05 -8.32
CA PRO A 54 19.85 -19.31 -8.67
C PRO A 54 18.84 -19.72 -7.59
N HIS A 55 17.59 -19.96 -7.99
CA HIS A 55 16.55 -20.41 -7.09
C HIS A 55 15.65 -21.42 -7.81
N THR A 56 15.28 -22.48 -7.09
CA THR A 56 14.25 -23.43 -7.51
C THR A 56 12.91 -23.00 -6.94
N PRO A 57 11.96 -22.51 -7.77
CA PRO A 57 10.64 -22.11 -7.31
C PRO A 57 9.93 -23.28 -6.62
N ARG A 58 9.26 -23.00 -5.51
CA ARG A 58 8.38 -23.96 -4.83
C ARG A 58 6.94 -23.52 -5.03
N VAL A 59 6.08 -24.45 -5.45
CA VAL A 59 4.63 -24.21 -5.51
C VAL A 59 4.02 -24.64 -4.18
N ASN A 60 3.50 -23.68 -3.42
CA ASN A 60 2.83 -23.96 -2.17
C ASN A 60 1.43 -24.53 -2.45
N GLY A 61 1.29 -25.86 -2.40
CA GLY A 61 0.00 -26.54 -2.60
C GLY A 61 -0.94 -26.48 -1.38
N LYS A 62 -0.40 -26.13 -0.21
CA LYS A 62 -1.14 -25.90 1.04
C LYS A 62 -0.54 -24.69 1.75
N ILE A 63 -1.30 -24.09 2.65
CA ILE A 63 -0.79 -23.04 3.54
C ILE A 63 0.36 -23.64 4.36
N PRO A 64 1.56 -23.03 4.35
CA PRO A 64 2.70 -23.52 5.13
C PRO A 64 2.39 -23.44 6.63
N ASP A 65 2.92 -24.40 7.39
CA ASP A 65 2.93 -24.29 8.85
C ASP A 65 3.87 -23.17 9.32
N PHE A 66 3.81 -22.84 10.62
CA PHE A 66 4.64 -21.79 11.21
C PHE A 66 6.15 -22.03 11.04
N SER A 67 6.61 -23.27 11.08
CA SER A 67 8.03 -23.59 10.94
C SER A 67 8.49 -23.30 9.51
N ASN A 68 7.73 -23.75 8.53
CA ASN A 68 8.01 -23.52 7.11
C ASN A 68 7.93 -22.02 6.77
N ALA A 69 6.92 -21.30 7.29
CA ALA A 69 6.80 -19.86 7.10
C ALA A 69 7.99 -19.08 7.68
N THR A 70 8.53 -19.54 8.83
CA THR A 70 9.72 -18.94 9.44
C THR A 70 10.96 -19.13 8.57
N ILE A 71 11.17 -20.36 8.07
CA ILE A 71 12.30 -20.67 7.17
C ILE A 71 12.21 -19.87 5.87
N ASP A 72 11.01 -19.76 5.29
CA ASP A 72 10.78 -18.97 4.07
C ASP A 72 11.07 -17.48 4.30
N HIS A 73 10.72 -16.95 5.49
CA HIS A 73 11.01 -15.58 5.87
C HIS A 73 12.52 -15.35 6.08
N GLU A 74 13.23 -16.26 6.75
CA GLU A 74 14.68 -16.19 6.90
C GLU A 74 15.41 -16.20 5.54
N SER A 75 14.96 -17.04 4.60
CA SER A 75 15.52 -17.05 3.24
C SER A 75 15.28 -15.75 2.48
N LEU A 76 14.12 -15.10 2.69
CA LEU A 76 13.85 -13.77 2.15
C LEU A 76 14.83 -12.73 2.71
N LEU A 77 15.06 -12.72 4.02
CA LEU A 77 15.97 -11.79 4.68
C LEU A 77 17.42 -11.95 4.19
N GLU A 78 17.89 -13.18 4.04
CA GLU A 78 19.21 -13.48 3.49
C GLU A 78 19.36 -12.89 2.08
N ARG A 79 18.38 -13.12 1.20
CA ARG A 79 18.38 -12.60 -0.17
C ARG A 79 18.34 -11.07 -0.23
N LEU A 80 17.52 -10.43 0.59
CA LEU A 80 17.51 -8.96 0.69
C LEU A 80 18.89 -8.44 1.09
N GLY A 81 19.53 -9.10 2.07
CA GLY A 81 20.89 -8.79 2.50
C GLY A 81 21.94 -8.87 1.38
N THR A 82 21.86 -9.87 0.51
CA THR A 82 22.78 -9.99 -0.65
C THR A 82 22.74 -8.77 -1.58
N TYR A 83 21.62 -8.05 -1.60
CA TYR A 83 21.43 -6.88 -2.45
C TYR A 83 21.53 -5.54 -1.69
N GLY A 84 21.92 -5.58 -0.41
CA GLY A 84 21.93 -4.40 0.45
C GLY A 84 20.54 -3.81 0.69
N LEU A 85 19.50 -4.64 0.59
CA LEU A 85 18.11 -4.29 0.86
C LEU A 85 17.70 -4.79 2.24
N ALA A 86 16.66 -4.17 2.79
CA ALA A 86 16.05 -4.59 4.05
C ALA A 86 14.53 -4.56 3.91
N GLU A 87 13.86 -5.44 4.63
CA GLU A 87 12.41 -5.42 4.75
C GLU A 87 11.98 -4.28 5.67
N TYR A 88 10.92 -3.59 5.29
CA TYR A 88 10.23 -2.63 6.16
C TYR A 88 8.85 -3.18 6.50
N GLN A 89 8.59 -3.34 7.81
CA GLN A 89 7.35 -3.92 8.30
C GLN A 89 6.19 -2.93 8.09
N ILE A 90 5.21 -3.36 7.29
CA ILE A 90 3.98 -2.60 7.00
C ILE A 90 2.82 -3.23 7.76
N GLU A 91 1.90 -2.39 8.23
CA GLU A 91 0.66 -2.84 8.87
C GLU A 91 -0.13 -3.79 7.97
N GLY A 92 -0.49 -4.97 8.49
CA GLY A 92 -1.24 -6.02 7.80
C GLY A 92 -2.73 -5.72 7.68
N ASP A 93 -3.10 -4.51 7.25
CA ASP A 93 -4.48 -4.08 7.02
C ASP A 93 -4.85 -4.09 5.53
N GLY A 94 -6.10 -3.73 5.21
CA GLY A 94 -6.54 -3.60 3.82
C GLY A 94 -5.92 -2.43 3.05
N ASN A 95 -4.98 -1.68 3.64
CA ASN A 95 -4.23 -0.61 2.99
C ASN A 95 -2.76 -0.96 2.76
N CYS A 96 -2.30 -2.15 3.19
CA CYS A 96 -0.90 -2.57 3.20
C CYS A 96 -0.18 -2.31 1.86
N GLN A 97 -0.80 -2.65 0.72
CA GLN A 97 -0.21 -2.40 -0.59
C GLN A 97 0.06 -0.90 -0.85
N PHE A 98 -0.90 -0.03 -0.51
CA PHE A 98 -0.76 1.41 -0.69
C PHE A 98 0.19 2.03 0.35
N ARG A 99 0.28 1.45 1.56
CA ARG A 99 1.27 1.83 2.57
C ARG A 99 2.68 1.49 2.11
N ALA A 100 2.89 0.29 1.55
CA ALA A 100 4.17 -0.12 0.98
C ALA A 100 4.58 0.78 -0.20
N LEU A 101 3.65 1.10 -1.11
CA LEU A 101 3.90 2.05 -2.19
C LEU A 101 4.22 3.46 -1.66
N ALA A 102 3.50 3.93 -0.65
CA ALA A 102 3.74 5.24 -0.04
C ALA A 102 5.11 5.31 0.64
N ASP A 103 5.54 4.25 1.32
CA ASP A 103 6.90 4.13 1.84
C ASP A 103 7.95 4.18 0.71
N GLN A 104 7.75 3.44 -0.38
CA GLN A 104 8.73 3.42 -1.46
C GLN A 104 8.85 4.75 -2.22
N ILE A 105 7.76 5.52 -2.33
CA ILE A 105 7.72 6.80 -3.06
C ILE A 105 8.04 7.99 -2.17
N PHE A 106 7.45 8.04 -0.97
CA PHE A 106 7.49 9.20 -0.06
C PHE A 106 8.28 8.94 1.23
N ARG A 107 8.81 7.72 1.44
CA ARG A 107 9.47 7.30 2.69
C ARG A 107 8.58 7.48 3.92
N ASN A 108 7.27 7.42 3.72
CA ASN A 108 6.30 7.52 4.79
C ASN A 108 5.00 6.78 4.40
N PRO A 109 4.67 5.66 5.08
CA PRO A 109 3.48 4.86 4.79
C PRO A 109 2.15 5.58 5.07
N ASP A 110 2.14 6.68 5.83
CA ASP A 110 0.92 7.45 6.15
C ASP A 110 0.35 8.18 4.93
N TYR A 111 1.15 8.33 3.86
CA TYR A 111 0.68 8.86 2.58
C TYR A 111 -0.13 7.84 1.76
N HIS A 112 -0.43 6.65 2.27
CA HIS A 112 -1.18 5.60 1.56
C HIS A 112 -2.53 6.07 0.97
N ARG A 113 -3.22 7.01 1.63
CA ARG A 113 -4.47 7.60 1.12
C ARG A 113 -4.25 8.38 -0.18
N HIS A 114 -3.14 9.12 -0.26
CA HIS A 114 -2.77 9.89 -1.45
C HIS A 114 -2.40 8.95 -2.59
N VAL A 115 -1.60 7.91 -2.31
CA VAL A 115 -1.25 6.88 -3.29
C VAL A 115 -2.52 6.20 -3.82
N ARG A 116 -3.42 5.73 -2.94
CA ARG A 116 -4.69 5.12 -3.36
C ARG A 116 -5.50 6.05 -4.27
N LYS A 117 -5.62 7.33 -3.91
CA LYS A 117 -6.33 8.34 -4.72
C LYS A 117 -5.70 8.48 -6.11
N ALA A 118 -4.37 8.54 -6.19
CA ALA A 118 -3.64 8.65 -7.45
C ALA A 118 -3.81 7.40 -8.33
N VAL A 119 -3.68 6.21 -7.76
CA VAL A 119 -3.88 4.93 -8.46
C VAL A 119 -5.30 4.82 -8.99
N VAL A 120 -6.31 5.13 -8.17
CA VAL A 120 -7.72 5.08 -8.62
C VAL A 120 -8.01 6.12 -9.70
N LYS A 121 -7.36 7.30 -9.66
CA LYS A 121 -7.45 8.30 -10.74
C LYS A 121 -6.89 7.72 -12.05
N GLN A 122 -5.70 7.13 -12.02
CA GLN A 122 -5.08 6.44 -13.16
C GLN A 122 -6.01 5.37 -13.75
N LEU A 123 -6.53 4.48 -12.90
CA LEU A 123 -7.48 3.42 -13.30
C LEU A 123 -8.72 4.00 -13.99
N LYS A 124 -9.28 5.08 -13.45
CA LYS A 124 -10.46 5.74 -14.00
C LYS A 124 -10.18 6.39 -15.36
N GLU A 125 -9.07 7.10 -15.51
CA GLU A 125 -8.72 7.86 -16.72
C GLU A 125 -8.33 6.95 -17.88
N PHE A 126 -7.58 5.87 -17.60
CA PHE A 126 -7.04 4.97 -18.61
C PHE A 126 -7.73 3.61 -18.64
N ARG A 127 -9.02 3.56 -18.33
CA ARG A 127 -9.86 2.36 -18.22
C ARG A 127 -9.55 1.23 -19.21
N LYS A 128 -9.40 1.56 -20.51
CA LYS A 128 -9.18 0.57 -21.59
C LYS A 128 -7.92 -0.29 -21.39
N HIS A 129 -6.93 0.20 -20.64
CA HIS A 129 -5.69 -0.53 -20.35
C HIS A 129 -5.87 -1.59 -19.26
N TYR A 130 -6.89 -1.43 -18.40
CA TYR A 130 -7.03 -2.22 -17.19
C TYR A 130 -8.28 -3.09 -17.17
N GLU A 131 -9.36 -2.67 -17.83
CA GLU A 131 -10.66 -3.32 -17.68
C GLU A 131 -10.69 -4.79 -18.09
N GLY A 132 -9.85 -5.20 -19.05
CA GLY A 132 -9.72 -6.59 -19.48
C GLY A 132 -9.11 -7.53 -18.43
N TYR A 133 -8.46 -6.99 -17.41
CA TYR A 133 -7.84 -7.76 -16.30
C TYR A 133 -8.72 -7.81 -15.06
N VAL A 134 -9.86 -7.13 -15.08
CA VAL A 134 -10.79 -7.05 -13.95
C VAL A 134 -11.98 -7.98 -14.22
N PRO A 135 -12.19 -9.03 -13.43
CA PRO A 135 -13.26 -10.02 -13.69
C PRO A 135 -14.67 -9.52 -13.34
N LEU A 136 -14.78 -8.38 -12.65
CA LEU A 136 -16.06 -7.77 -12.28
C LEU A 136 -16.35 -6.52 -13.13
N ASP A 137 -17.59 -6.02 -13.06
CA ASP A 137 -17.92 -4.74 -13.67
C ASP A 137 -16.95 -3.64 -13.20
N TYR A 138 -16.36 -2.94 -14.17
CA TYR A 138 -15.28 -2.00 -13.90
C TYR A 138 -15.72 -0.82 -13.03
N LYS A 139 -16.98 -0.38 -13.14
CA LYS A 139 -17.49 0.71 -12.28
C LYS A 139 -17.63 0.24 -10.84
N VAL A 140 -18.08 -1.00 -10.62
CA VAL A 140 -18.12 -1.64 -9.30
C VAL A 140 -16.71 -1.78 -8.73
N TYR A 141 -15.74 -2.22 -9.54
CA TYR A 141 -14.33 -2.30 -9.16
C TYR A 141 -13.78 -0.96 -8.68
N LEU A 142 -13.93 0.10 -9.47
CA LEU A 142 -13.49 1.44 -9.08
C LEU A 142 -14.19 1.93 -7.80
N LYS A 143 -15.47 1.63 -7.61
CA LYS A 143 -16.20 2.01 -6.38
C LYS A 143 -15.64 1.29 -5.15
N LYS A 144 -15.31 0.00 -5.27
CA LYS A 144 -14.64 -0.76 -4.21
C LYS A 144 -13.25 -0.20 -3.93
N MET A 145 -12.43 -0.01 -4.96
CA MET A 145 -11.02 0.38 -4.81
C MET A 145 -10.83 1.78 -4.20
N LYS A 146 -11.84 2.66 -4.32
CA LYS A 146 -11.89 3.96 -3.61
C LYS A 146 -11.98 3.85 -2.10
N ARG A 147 -12.51 2.76 -1.56
CA ARG A 147 -12.75 2.60 -0.12
C ARG A 147 -11.43 2.36 0.60
N SER A 148 -11.24 3.05 1.73
CA SER A 148 -10.15 2.73 2.64
C SER A 148 -10.31 1.29 3.14
N GLY A 149 -9.21 0.54 3.23
CA GLY A 149 -9.21 -0.87 3.61
C GLY A 149 -9.65 -1.84 2.51
N GLU A 150 -9.97 -1.40 1.29
CA GLU A 150 -10.11 -2.34 0.16
C GLU A 150 -8.71 -2.78 -0.28
N TRP A 151 -8.51 -4.11 -0.32
CA TRP A 151 -7.25 -4.72 -0.71
C TRP A 151 -6.89 -4.34 -2.14
N GLY A 152 -5.63 -3.95 -2.35
CA GLY A 152 -5.06 -3.79 -3.69
C GLY A 152 -4.79 -5.15 -4.34
N ASP A 153 -4.63 -5.15 -5.65
CA ASP A 153 -4.36 -6.32 -6.47
C ASP A 153 -3.20 -6.03 -7.45
N HIS A 154 -3.03 -6.89 -8.45
CA HIS A 154 -2.02 -6.71 -9.49
C HIS A 154 -2.33 -5.53 -10.43
N VAL A 155 -3.61 -5.18 -10.61
CA VAL A 155 -4.05 -4.09 -11.49
C VAL A 155 -3.76 -2.75 -10.83
N THR A 156 -3.94 -2.62 -9.51
CA THR A 156 -3.53 -1.42 -8.77
C THR A 156 -2.02 -1.23 -8.75
N LEU A 157 -1.22 -2.31 -8.72
CA LEU A 157 0.23 -2.22 -8.87
C LEU A 157 0.63 -1.71 -10.25
N GLN A 158 0.03 -2.25 -11.32
CA GLN A 158 0.30 -1.77 -12.67
C GLN A 158 -0.06 -0.29 -12.84
N ALA A 159 -1.24 0.11 -12.36
CA ALA A 159 -1.66 1.51 -12.41
C ALA A 159 -0.77 2.43 -11.54
N ALA A 160 -0.25 1.95 -10.41
CA ALA A 160 0.74 2.69 -9.64
C ALA A 160 2.04 2.90 -10.43
N ALA A 161 2.53 1.86 -11.11
CA ALA A 161 3.72 1.94 -11.94
C ALA A 161 3.52 2.93 -13.09
N ASP A 162 2.44 2.79 -13.87
CA ASP A 162 2.13 3.66 -15.02
C ASP A 162 1.97 5.13 -14.63
N ARG A 163 1.54 5.41 -13.39
CA ARG A 163 1.34 6.78 -12.89
C ARG A 163 2.64 7.45 -12.46
N VAL A 164 3.61 6.67 -11.97
CA VAL A 164 4.88 7.14 -11.37
C VAL A 164 6.03 7.18 -12.39
N THR A 165 5.85 6.55 -13.56
CA THR A 165 6.71 6.71 -14.75
C THR A 165 6.30 7.90 -15.60
#